data_AF-A0A015T354-F1
#
_entry.id   AF-A0A015T354-F1
#
_cell.length_a   1.000
_cell.length_b   1.000
_cell.length_c   1.000
_cell.angle_alpha   90.00
_cell.angle_beta   90.00
_cell.angle_gamma   90.00
#
_symmetry.space_group_name_H-M   'P 1'
#
loop_
_entity.id
_entity.type
_entity.pdbx_description
1 polymer ?
#
loop_
_entity_poly.entity_id
_entity_poly.type
_entity_poly.pdbx_seq_one_letter_code
_entity_poly.pdbx_strand_id
1 'polypeptide(L)' 'MDEHYIFLEGEAIMFLNDEKHICKNGTYILVCSGTEHSLEALTDIKFITIGVAY' A
#
# COMPACT_ATOMS: atom_id res chain seq x y z
N MET A 1 -10.68 9.90 1.75
CA MET A 1 -9.62 10.13 0.76
C MET A 1 -9.18 8.77 0.28
N ASP A 2 -9.20 8.54 -1.03
CA ASP A 2 -8.69 7.29 -1.60
C ASP A 2 -7.17 7.40 -1.74
N GLU A 3 -6.44 6.31 -1.55
CA GLU A 3 -4.99 6.28 -1.63
C GLU A 3 -4.52 5.17 -2.56
N HIS A 4 -3.75 5.56 -3.56
CA HIS A 4 -3.16 4.65 -4.55
C HIS A 4 -1.71 4.38 -4.19
N TYR A 5 -1.38 3.12 -3.90
CA TYR A 5 -0.01 2.67 -3.64
C TYR A 5 0.56 1.93 -4.84
N ILE A 6 1.76 2.33 -5.29
CA ILE A 6 2.49 1.70 -6.40
C ILE A 6 3.89 1.34 -5.89
N PHE A 7 4.16 0.04 -5.74
CA PHE A 7 5.44 -0.44 -5.24
C PHE A 7 6.45 -0.62 -6.38
N LEU A 8 7.63 -0.04 -6.21
CA LEU A 8 8.69 0.00 -7.23
C LEU A 8 9.86 -0.92 -6.86
N GLU A 9 10.23 -1.01 -5.58
CA GLU A 9 11.34 -1.84 -5.09
C GLU A 9 11.06 -2.34 -3.68
N GLY A 10 11.70 -3.46 -3.32
CA GLY A 10 11.60 -4.09 -2.01
C GLY A 10 10.36 -4.97 -1.81
N GLU A 11 10.18 -5.43 -0.58
CA GLU A 11 9.06 -6.27 -0.14
C GLU A 11 8.41 -5.68 1.12
N ALA A 12 7.08 -5.68 1.15
CA ALA A 12 6.29 -5.18 2.26
C ALA A 12 5.00 -5.99 2.42
N ILE A 13 4.32 -5.82 3.55
CA ILE A 13 2.97 -6.31 3.80
C ILE A 13 2.06 -5.10 4.01
N MET A 14 1.03 -4.97 3.19
CA MET A 14 -0.06 -4.04 3.42
C MET A 14 -1.17 -4.77 4.16
N PHE A 15 -1.61 -4.20 5.27
CA PHE A 15 -2.77 -4.67 6.01
C PHE A 15 -3.95 -3.80 5.65
N LEU A 16 -5.04 -4.39 5.15
CA LEU A 16 -6.31 -3.71 4.86
C LEU A 16 -7.42 -4.38 5.67
N ASN A 17 -7.98 -3.70 6.67
CA ASN A 17 -9.00 -4.28 7.57
C ASN A 17 -8.60 -5.70 8.08
N ASP A 18 -7.36 -5.85 8.56
CA ASP A 18 -6.73 -7.11 9.01
C ASP A 18 -6.38 -8.15 7.92
N GLU A 19 -6.69 -7.91 6.65
CA GLU A 19 -6.23 -8.74 5.53
C GLU A 19 -4.81 -8.38 5.12
N LYS A 20 -3.96 -9.41 4.97
CA LYS A 20 -2.55 -9.26 4.58
C LYS A 20 -2.39 -9.34 3.07
N HIS A 21 -1.73 -8.34 2.50
CA HIS A 21 -1.36 -8.28 1.09
C HIS A 21 0.14 -8.13 0.92
N ILE A 22 0.77 -9.09 0.24
CA ILE A 22 2.20 -9.03 -0.07
C ILE A 22 2.42 -8.00 -1.19
N CYS A 23 3.24 -7.00 -0.90
CA CYS A 23 3.61 -5.92 -1.79
C CYS A 23 5.06 -6.08 -2.25
N LYS A 24 5.27 -6.07 -3.56
CA LYS A 24 6.59 -6.15 -4.21
C LYS A 24 6.60 -5.25 -5.44
N ASN A 25 7.73 -5.17 -6.13
CA ASN A 25 7.81 -4.41 -7.38
C ASN A 25 6.66 -4.78 -8.35
N GLY A 26 5.92 -3.77 -8.78
CA GLY A 26 4.76 -3.88 -9.67
C GLY A 26 3.43 -4.11 -8.96
N THR A 27 3.42 -4.32 -7.64
CA THR A 27 2.17 -4.37 -6.87
C THR A 27 1.51 -3.00 -6.85
N TYR A 28 0.21 -2.99 -7.13
CA TYR A 28 -0.67 -1.84 -6.97
C TYR A 28 -1.75 -2.17 -5.94
N ILE A 29 -2.00 -1.24 -5.02
CA ILE A 29 -3.10 -1.32 -4.06
C ILE A 29 -3.89 -0.02 -4.09
N LEU A 30 -5.22 -0.13 -4.16
CA LEU A 30 -6.14 0.95 -3.89
C LEU A 30 -6.67 0.79 -2.48
N VAL A 31 -6.44 1.79 -1.64
CA VAL A 31 -7.07 1.92 -0.33
C VAL A 31 -8.25 2.87 -0.47
N CYS A 32 -9.47 2.32 -0.38
CA CYS A 32 -10.68 3.13 -0.45
C CYS A 32 -10.86 3.96 0.83
N SER A 33 -11.47 5.13 0.69
CA SER A 33 -11.78 6.02 1.80
C SER A 33 -12.49 5.30 2.96
N GLY A 34 -11.94 5.45 4.17
CA GLY A 34 -12.46 4.81 5.38
C GLY A 34 -11.92 3.41 5.66
N THR A 35 -11.06 2.87 4.80
CA THR A 35 -10.35 1.61 5.05
C THR A 35 -9.22 1.83 6.04
N GLU A 36 -9.25 1.11 7.16
CA GLU A 36 -8.11 1.06 8.07
C GLU A 36 -6.99 0.27 7.42
N HIS A 37 -5.78 0.84 7.42
CA HIS A 37 -4.65 0.20 6.81
C HIS A 37 -3.33 0.55 7.49
N SER A 38 -2.36 -0.36 7.34
CA SER A 38 -0.98 -0.13 7.75
C SER A 38 -0.01 -0.82 6.79
N LEU A 39 1.21 -0.30 6.72
CA LEU A 39 2.26 -0.82 5.87
C LEU A 39 3.46 -1.24 6.70
N GLU A 40 3.85 -2.51 6.58
CA GLU A 40 5.04 -3.08 7.20
C GLU A 40 6.09 -3.36 6.12
N ALA A 41 7.24 -2.69 6.19
CA ALA A 41 8.36 -2.94 5.30
C ALA A 41 9.16 -4.16 5.80
N LEU A 42 9.37 -5.17 4.94
CA LEU A 42 10.20 -6.35 5.25
C LEU A 42 11.66 -6.13 4.81
N THR A 43 11.86 -5.29 3.80
CA THR A 43 13.16 -4.82 3.31
C THR A 43 13.12 -3.32 3.05
N ASP A 44 14.22 -2.71 2.62
CA ASP A 44 14.19 -1.34 2.11
C ASP A 44 13.24 -1.26 0.91
N ILE A 45 12.19 -0.44 1.03
CA ILE A 45 11.16 -0.30 0.01
C ILE A 45 11.18 1.06 -0.66
N LYS A 46 10.76 1.08 -1.93
CA LYS A 46 10.45 2.29 -2.69
C LYS A 46 9.06 2.16 -3.26
N PHE A 47 8.20 3.12 -2.99
CA PHE A 47 6.84 3.16 -3.51
C PHE A 47 6.37 4.60 -3.70
N ILE A 48 5.32 4.76 -4.48
CA ILE A 48 4.60 6.02 -4.68
C ILE A 48 3.24 5.86 -4.00
N THR A 49 2.82 6.88 -3.24
CA THR A 49 1.43 7.02 -2.80
C THR A 49 0.81 8.26 -3.45
N ILE A 50 -0.41 8.13 -3.96
CA ILE A 50 -1.20 9.23 -4.53
C ILE A 50 -2.52 9.26 -3.80
N GLY A 51 -2.77 10.36 -3.10
CA GLY A 51 -4.02 10.56 -2.39
C GLY A 51 -5.01 11.41 -3.19
N VAL A 52 -6.27 10.97 -3.27
CA VAL A 52 -7.36 11.67 -3.94
C VAL A 52 -8.41 12.09 -2.90
N ALA A 53 -8.50 13.40 -2.67
CA ALA A 53 -9.54 14.02 -1.87
C ALA A 53 -10.66 14.51 -2.79
N TYR A 54 -11.88 14.05 -2.54
CA TYR A 54 -13.11 14.55 -3.16
C TYR A 54 -13.81 15.53 -2.22
#